data_AF-A0A1U7IN00-F1
#
_entry.id   AF-A0A1U7IN00-F1
#
_cell.length_a   1.000
_cell.length_b   1.000
_cell.length_c   1.000
_cell.angle_alpha   90.00
_cell.angle_beta   90.00
_cell.angle_gamma   90.00
#
_symmetry.space_group_name_H-M   'P 1'
#
loop_
_entity.id
_entity.type
_entity.pdbx_description
1 polymer ?
#
loop_
_entity_poly.entity_id
_entity_poly.type
_entity_poly.pdbx_seq_one_letter_code
_entity_poly.pdbx_strand_id
1 'polypeptide(L)'
;MKTEDHKNVTSERYPERVQGTVSSVCQPHLTSKALAQWSDEQYWYLMEGSGKDDKTRSAKFLREVLYDVAAQWECLVAEFHSTKIEFPEELITDWFSQVTQFIESDEEAGESLLLK
;
A
#
# COMPACT_ATOMS: atom_id res chain seq x y z
N MET A 1 -10.81 33.58 -32.63
CA MET A 1 -10.77 32.17 -33.03
C MET A 1 -9.86 31.44 -32.04
N LYS A 2 -10.28 30.22 -31.69
CA LYS A 2 -9.93 29.44 -30.50
C LYS A 2 -8.43 29.34 -30.22
N THR A 3 -8.03 29.74 -29.02
CA THR A 3 -6.83 29.26 -28.33
C THR A 3 -7.04 27.77 -28.02
N GLU A 4 -6.24 26.90 -28.63
CA GLU A 4 -6.28 25.47 -28.33
C GLU A 4 -5.54 25.21 -27.02
N ASP A 5 -6.31 24.79 -26.03
CA ASP A 5 -5.87 24.19 -24.78
C ASP A 5 -4.88 23.05 -25.05
N HIS A 6 -3.60 23.32 -24.81
CA HIS A 6 -2.63 22.25 -24.59
C HIS A 6 -3.00 21.57 -23.28
N LYS A 7 -3.74 20.48 -23.43
CA LYS A 7 -4.08 19.50 -22.41
C LYS A 7 -2.87 19.27 -21.53
N ASN A 8 -3.00 19.71 -20.29
CA ASN A 8 -2.15 19.30 -19.18
C ASN A 8 -2.19 17.78 -19.15
N VAL A 9 -1.16 17.13 -19.69
CA VAL A 9 -0.95 15.70 -19.55
C VAL A 9 -0.55 15.50 -18.09
N THR A 10 -1.55 15.41 -17.23
CA THR A 10 -1.39 14.80 -15.93
C THR A 10 -0.96 13.37 -16.20
N SER A 11 0.36 13.15 -16.17
CA SER A 11 0.98 11.94 -15.64
C SER A 11 -0.03 11.27 -14.71
N GLU A 12 -0.39 10.02 -15.00
CA GLU A 12 -1.16 9.16 -14.11
C GLU A 12 -0.34 8.96 -12.83
N ARG A 13 -0.26 10.04 -12.04
CA ARG A 13 0.08 10.01 -10.63
C ARG A 13 -0.91 9.04 -10.05
N TYR A 14 -0.37 8.03 -9.39
CA TYR A 14 -1.08 7.21 -8.43
C TYR A 14 -2.17 8.05 -7.75
N PRO A 15 -3.40 7.53 -7.55
CA PRO A 15 -4.36 8.23 -6.73
C PRO A 15 -3.63 8.61 -5.43
N GLU A 16 -3.58 9.89 -5.05
CA GLU A 16 -2.70 10.42 -3.98
C GLU A 16 -2.75 9.58 -2.68
N ARG A 17 -3.83 8.82 -2.49
CA ARG A 17 -3.97 7.85 -1.41
C ARG A 17 -3.07 6.63 -1.50
N VAL A 18 -2.79 6.05 -2.66
CA VAL A 18 -1.88 4.88 -2.79
C VAL A 18 -0.46 5.24 -2.33
N GLN A 19 0.04 6.42 -2.70
CA GLN A 19 1.31 6.95 -2.18
C GLN A 19 1.25 7.28 -0.67
N GLY A 20 0.13 7.84 -0.20
CA GLY A 20 -0.10 8.07 1.22
C GLY A 20 -0.18 6.79 2.04
N THR A 21 -0.74 5.73 1.46
CA THR A 21 -0.90 4.40 2.05
C THR A 21 0.46 3.73 2.19
N VAL A 22 1.27 3.74 1.14
CA VAL A 22 2.65 3.24 1.18
C VAL A 22 3.51 4.01 2.19
N SER A 23 3.40 5.33 2.24
CA SER A 23 4.16 6.14 3.21
C SER A 23 3.75 5.88 4.67
N SER A 24 2.51 5.39 4.89
CA SER A 24 1.99 5.10 6.23
C SER A 24 2.44 3.75 6.77
N VAL A 25 2.62 2.73 5.90
CA VAL A 25 3.26 1.44 6.26
C VAL A 25 4.65 1.68 6.84
N CYS A 26 5.34 2.71 6.34
CA CYS A 26 6.72 3.03 6.66
C CYS A 26 6.89 3.93 7.90
N GLN A 27 5.82 4.23 8.66
CA GLN A 27 5.93 5.15 9.79
C GLN A 27 6.48 4.44 11.06
N PRO A 28 7.68 4.84 11.55
CA PRO A 28 8.39 4.15 12.64
C PRO A 28 7.75 4.33 14.04
N HIS A 29 6.57 4.94 14.13
CA HIS A 29 5.86 5.20 15.39
C HIS A 29 4.52 4.46 15.51
N LEU A 30 4.13 3.67 14.51
CA LEU A 30 2.96 2.82 14.60
C LEU A 30 3.29 1.56 15.40
N THR A 31 2.60 1.35 16.51
CA THR A 31 2.60 0.05 17.21
C THR A 31 2.08 -1.03 16.26
N SER A 32 2.46 -2.30 16.46
CA SER A 32 1.99 -3.40 15.60
C SER A 32 0.47 -3.51 15.52
N LYS A 33 -0.22 -3.22 16.63
CA LYS A 33 -1.68 -3.12 16.66
C LYS A 33 -2.22 -2.02 15.74
N ALA A 34 -1.62 -0.84 15.78
CA ALA A 34 -2.05 0.29 14.94
C ALA A 34 -1.79 0.01 13.46
N LEU A 35 -0.66 -0.62 13.13
CA LEU A 35 -0.37 -1.08 11.77
C LEU A 35 -1.40 -2.11 11.30
N ALA A 36 -1.73 -3.10 12.13
CA ALA A 36 -2.72 -4.12 11.79
C ALA A 36 -4.12 -3.54 11.57
N GLN A 37 -4.57 -2.64 12.47
CA GLN A 37 -5.86 -1.96 12.35
C GLN A 37 -5.94 -1.12 11.08
N TRP A 38 -4.89 -0.33 10.82
CA TRP A 38 -4.81 0.46 9.61
C TRP A 38 -4.80 -0.42 8.36
N SER A 39 -4.06 -1.54 8.38
CA SER A 39 -4.00 -2.46 7.23
C SER A 39 -5.35 -3.08 6.90
N ASP A 40 -6.10 -3.50 7.93
CA ASP A 40 -7.45 -4.03 7.77
C ASP A 40 -8.41 -2.99 7.18
N GLU A 41 -8.39 -1.75 7.68
CA GLU A 41 -9.20 -0.64 7.12
C GLU A 41 -8.88 -0.38 5.64
N GLN A 42 -7.60 -0.35 5.26
CA GLN A 42 -7.19 -0.15 3.88
C GLN A 42 -7.55 -1.35 2.98
N TYR A 43 -7.44 -2.57 3.51
CA TYR A 43 -7.83 -3.77 2.79
C TYR A 43 -9.33 -3.73 2.45
N TRP A 44 -10.19 -3.46 3.43
CA TRP A 44 -11.63 -3.35 3.20
C TRP A 44 -12.01 -2.18 2.29
N TYR A 45 -11.27 -1.07 2.35
CA TYR A 45 -11.44 0.01 1.38
C TYR A 45 -11.19 -0.43 -0.08
N LEU A 46 -10.18 -1.28 -0.31
CA LEU A 46 -9.82 -1.83 -1.62
C LEU A 46 -10.67 -3.03 -2.05
N MET A 47 -11.37 -3.68 -1.14
CA MET A 47 -12.24 -4.83 -1.42
C MET A 47 -13.70 -4.43 -1.59
N GLU A 48 -14.22 -3.57 -0.72
CA GLU A 48 -15.64 -3.21 -0.66
C GLU A 48 -15.90 -1.70 -0.68
N GLY A 49 -14.89 -0.89 -0.36
CA GLY A 49 -14.99 0.57 -0.33
C GLY A 49 -14.89 1.24 -1.70
N SER A 50 -14.55 2.52 -1.70
CA SER A 50 -14.43 3.33 -2.93
C SER A 50 -13.27 2.92 -3.82
N GLY A 51 -12.33 2.10 -3.32
CA GLY A 51 -11.22 1.53 -4.08
C GLY A 51 -11.52 0.16 -4.70
N LYS A 52 -12.72 -0.41 -4.51
CA LYS A 52 -13.04 -1.78 -4.96
C LYS A 52 -12.87 -2.02 -6.46
N ASP A 53 -13.18 -1.00 -7.27
CA ASP A 53 -13.13 -1.09 -8.72
C ASP A 53 -11.72 -0.79 -9.27
N ASP A 54 -10.76 -0.48 -8.39
CA ASP A 54 -9.36 -0.27 -8.76
C ASP A 54 -8.68 -1.60 -9.10
N LYS A 55 -8.44 -1.80 -10.39
CA LYS A 55 -7.81 -3.01 -10.94
C LYS A 55 -6.34 -2.79 -11.32
N THR A 56 -5.76 -1.65 -10.94
CA THR A 56 -4.34 -1.37 -11.16
C THR A 56 -3.47 -2.45 -10.52
N ARG A 57 -2.26 -2.62 -11.06
CA ARG A 57 -1.27 -3.53 -10.49
C ARG A 57 -0.98 -3.17 -9.03
N SER A 58 -0.90 -1.87 -8.73
CA SER A 58 -0.64 -1.32 -7.39
C SER A 58 -1.76 -1.64 -6.42
N ALA A 59 -3.03 -1.51 -6.82
CA ALA A 59 -4.15 -1.90 -5.98
C ALA A 59 -4.21 -3.41 -5.72
N LYS A 60 -3.79 -4.26 -6.67
CA LYS A 60 -3.68 -5.71 -6.45
C LYS A 60 -2.57 -6.04 -5.45
N PHE A 61 -1.38 -5.47 -5.66
CA PHE A 61 -0.24 -5.66 -4.76
C PHE A 61 -0.56 -5.19 -3.33
N LEU A 62 -1.19 -4.02 -3.17
CA LEU A 62 -1.58 -3.54 -1.85
C LEU A 62 -2.58 -4.48 -1.17
N ARG A 63 -3.56 -5.03 -1.88
CA ARG A 63 -4.48 -6.03 -1.28
C ARG A 63 -3.73 -7.23 -0.71
N GLU A 64 -2.70 -7.72 -1.40
CA GLU A 64 -1.90 -8.86 -0.96
C GLU A 64 -1.11 -8.53 0.32
N VAL A 65 -0.39 -7.41 0.34
CA VAL A 65 0.40 -6.99 1.51
C VAL A 65 -0.50 -6.71 2.71
N LEU A 66 -1.59 -5.96 2.51
CA LEU A 66 -2.50 -5.59 3.60
C LEU A 66 -3.21 -6.82 4.20
N TYR A 67 -3.58 -7.79 3.35
CA TYR A 67 -4.14 -9.06 3.80
C TYR A 67 -3.14 -9.85 4.65
N ASP A 68 -1.87 -9.94 4.23
CA ASP A 68 -0.86 -10.67 4.99
C ASP A 68 -0.63 -10.02 6.36
N VAL A 69 -0.54 -8.68 6.43
CA VAL A 69 -0.43 -7.97 7.72
C VAL A 69 -1.59 -8.29 8.66
N ALA A 70 -2.83 -8.27 8.16
CA ALA A 70 -4.00 -8.59 8.96
C ALA A 70 -3.99 -10.06 9.43
N ALA A 71 -3.65 -11.00 8.54
CA ALA A 71 -3.55 -12.42 8.87
C ALA A 71 -2.47 -12.71 9.92
N GLN A 72 -1.28 -12.10 9.79
CA GLN A 72 -0.21 -12.24 10.78
C GLN A 72 -0.61 -11.67 12.14
N TRP A 73 -1.41 -10.59 12.17
CA TRP A 73 -1.92 -10.06 13.43
C TRP A 73 -2.87 -11.02 14.13
N GLU A 74 -3.79 -11.64 13.38
CA GLU A 74 -4.69 -12.66 13.94
C GLU A 74 -3.93 -13.86 14.50
N CYS A 75 -2.92 -14.35 13.76
CA CYS A 75 -2.03 -15.42 14.24
C CYS A 75 -1.32 -15.01 15.54
N LEU A 76 -0.73 -13.82 15.57
CA LEU A 76 0.03 -13.31 16.70
C LEU A 76 -0.86 -13.12 17.94
N VAL A 77 -2.08 -12.63 17.77
CA VAL A 77 -3.07 -12.49 18.86
C VAL A 77 -3.57 -13.85 19.35
N ALA A 78 -3.72 -14.83 18.46
CA ALA A 78 -4.12 -16.19 18.82
C ALA A 78 -3.02 -16.93 19.60
N GLU A 79 -1.74 -16.70 19.25
CA GLU A 79 -0.59 -17.34 19.90
C GLU A 79 -0.21 -16.69 21.24
N PHE A 80 -0.43 -15.38 21.39
CA PHE A 80 0.00 -14.64 22.57
C PHE A 80 -1.18 -14.01 23.33
N HIS A 81 -1.43 -14.49 24.55
CA HIS A 81 -2.32 -13.82 25.52
C HIS A 81 -1.62 -12.69 26.32
N SER A 82 -0.50 -12.19 25.81
CA SER A 82 0.31 -11.15 26.47
C SER A 82 -0.33 -9.76 26.34
N THR A 83 -0.07 -8.88 27.31
CA THR A 83 -0.47 -7.47 27.26
C THR A 83 0.31 -6.64 26.25
N LYS A 84 1.44 -7.14 25.74
CA LYS A 84 2.23 -6.47 24.70
C LYS A 84 2.50 -7.44 23.56
N ILE A 85 1.81 -7.21 22.45
CA ILE A 85 1.84 -8.00 21.23
C ILE A 85 2.45 -7.12 20.15
N GLU A 86 3.57 -7.54 19.59
CA GLU A 86 4.28 -6.82 18.53
C GLU A 86 4.67 -7.79 17.42
N PHE A 87 4.63 -7.33 16.18
CA PHE A 87 5.16 -8.07 15.05
C PHE A 87 6.67 -8.29 15.23
N PRO A 88 7.17 -9.46 14.83
CA PRO A 88 8.60 -9.65 14.59
C PRO A 88 9.14 -8.58 13.63
N GLU A 89 10.31 -8.02 13.95
CA GLU A 89 10.99 -7.00 13.12
C GLU A 89 11.26 -7.50 11.69
N GLU A 90 11.49 -8.81 11.55
CA GLU A 90 11.70 -9.48 10.26
C GLU A 90 10.48 -9.35 9.33
N LEU A 91 9.26 -9.49 9.86
CA LEU A 91 8.03 -9.34 9.06
C LEU A 91 7.84 -7.89 8.61
N ILE A 92 8.07 -6.94 9.52
CA ILE A 92 7.97 -5.51 9.19
C ILE A 92 8.97 -5.16 8.08
N THR A 93 10.19 -5.66 8.20
CA THR A 93 11.25 -5.43 7.20
C THR A 93 10.91 -6.05 5.85
N ASP A 94 10.33 -7.25 5.85
CA ASP A 94 9.91 -7.94 4.63
C ASP A 94 8.80 -7.17 3.91
N TRP A 95 7.73 -6.80 4.61
CA TRP A 95 6.65 -5.97 4.04
C TRP A 95 7.16 -4.65 3.48
N PHE A 96 8.05 -3.98 4.23
CA PHE A 96 8.67 -2.74 3.77
C PHE A 96 9.49 -2.95 2.50
N SER A 97 10.26 -4.04 2.43
CA SER A 97 11.06 -4.38 1.26
C SER A 97 10.18 -4.67 0.04
N GLN A 98 9.12 -5.46 0.21
CA GLN A 98 8.16 -5.76 -0.85
C GLN A 98 7.53 -4.47 -1.41
N VAL A 99 7.09 -3.57 -0.52
CA VAL A 99 6.47 -2.30 -0.91
C VAL A 99 7.46 -1.39 -1.63
N THR A 100 8.70 -1.30 -1.13
CA THR A 100 9.76 -0.48 -1.75
C THR A 100 10.11 -1.00 -3.14
N GLN A 101 10.37 -2.30 -3.28
CA GLN A 101 10.68 -2.93 -4.58
C GLN A 101 9.53 -2.77 -5.58
N PHE A 102 8.29 -2.81 -5.11
CA PHE A 102 7.12 -2.59 -5.95
C PHE A 102 7.12 -1.16 -6.52
N ILE A 103 7.36 -0.14 -5.68
CA ILE A 103 7.44 1.25 -6.14
C ILE A 103 8.55 1.42 -7.18
N GLU A 104 9.75 0.94 -6.88
CA GLU A 104 10.92 1.06 -7.78
C GLU A 104 10.65 0.39 -9.13
N SER A 105 10.03 -0.80 -9.13
CA SER A 105 9.68 -1.51 -10.37
C SER A 105 8.61 -0.78 -11.19
N ASP A 106 7.71 -0.04 -10.56
CA ASP A 106 6.60 0.63 -11.23
C ASP A 106 7.04 2.02 -11.75
N GLU A 107 8.01 2.68 -11.10
CA GLU A 107 8.69 3.89 -11.60
C GLU A 107 9.51 3.61 -12.87
N GLU A 108 10.31 2.54 -12.89
CA GLU A 108 11.05 2.13 -14.11
C GLU A 108 10.11 1.80 -15.29
N ALA A 109 8.95 1.21 -15.01
CA ALA A 109 7.95 0.91 -16.02
C ALA A 109 7.27 2.19 -16.57
N GLY A 110 7.03 3.17 -15.70
CA GLY A 110 6.49 4.48 -16.07
C GLY A 110 7.45 5.31 -16.94
N GLU A 111 8.75 5.30 -16.65
CA GLU A 111 9.76 5.99 -17.45
C GLU A 111 10.00 5.32 -18.81
N SER A 112 9.90 3.98 -18.89
CA SER A 112 10.06 3.24 -20.15
C SER A 112 8.94 3.53 -21.18
N LEU A 113 7.73 3.86 -20.71
CA LEU A 113 6.60 4.22 -21.57
C LEU A 113 6.64 5.68 -22.08
N LEU A 114 7.43 6.56 -21.45
CA LEU A 114 7.59 7.96 -21.86
C LEU A 114 8.69 8.16 -22.92
N LEU A 115 9.45 7.10 -23.25
CA LEU A 115 10.59 7.13 -24.19
C LEU A 115 10.29 6.51 -25.57
N LYS A 116 9.01 6.34 -25.95
CA LYS A 116 8.61 5.84 -27.27
C LYS A 116 7.74 6.83 -28.06
#